data_AF-U2R0F5-F1
#
_entry.id   AF-U2R0F5-F1
#
_cell.length_a   1.000
_cell.length_b   1.000
_cell.length_c   1.000
_cell.angle_alpha   90.00
_cell.angle_beta   90.00
_cell.angle_gamma   90.00
#
_symmetry.space_group_name_H-M   'P 1'
#
loop_
_entity.id
_entity.type
_entity.pdbx_description
1 polymer ?
#
loop_
_entity_poly.entity_id
_entity_poly.type
_entity_poly.pdbx_seq_one_letter_code
_entity_poly.pdbx_strand_id
1 'polypeptide(L)'
;SSNGSGAATAASFAAFGLGEETWSSGRAPASNNALCAYTPSRGVISVRGNWPLVPTMDVVVPHTRSMADLLEVLDVIVADDAETRGDFWRVQPWVAIPPASELRPASYPALASDAS
;
A
#
# COMPACT_ATOMS: atom_id res chain seq x y z
N SER A 1 8.97 -11.01 -2.01
CA SER A 1 8.15 -12.23 -2.16
C SER A 1 6.98 -12.04 -3.13
N SER A 2 6.47 -10.82 -3.33
CA SER A 2 5.32 -10.51 -4.21
C SER A 2 5.61 -10.64 -5.73
N ASN A 3 6.38 -11.66 -6.13
CA ASN A 3 6.82 -11.90 -7.51
C ASN A 3 5.63 -12.09 -8.46
N GLY A 4 4.59 -12.82 -8.03
CA GLY A 4 3.37 -13.04 -8.82
C GLY A 4 2.60 -11.74 -9.07
N SER A 5 2.46 -10.88 -8.05
CA SER A 5 1.83 -9.57 -8.19
C SER A 5 2.58 -8.68 -9.19
N GLY A 6 3.91 -8.62 -9.10
CA GLY A 6 4.74 -7.87 -10.04
C GLY A 6 4.62 -8.39 -11.47
N ALA A 7 4.83 -9.68 -11.69
CA ALA A 7 4.78 -10.28 -13.03
C ALA A 7 3.38 -10.18 -13.67
N ALA A 8 2.31 -10.48 -12.91
CA ALA A 8 0.94 -10.44 -13.42
C ALA A 8 0.49 -9.01 -13.78
N THR A 9 0.88 -8.02 -12.98
CA THR A 9 0.56 -6.61 -13.25
C THR A 9 1.29 -6.11 -14.50
N ALA A 10 2.58 -6.41 -14.64
CA ALA A 10 3.36 -6.02 -15.82
C ALA A 10 2.87 -6.70 -17.10
N ALA A 11 2.51 -7.98 -17.02
CA ALA A 11 1.93 -8.75 -18.12
C ALA A 11 0.45 -8.40 -18.42
N SER A 12 -0.14 -7.42 -17.72
CA SER A 12 -1.53 -6.98 -17.89
C SER A 12 -2.56 -8.11 -17.69
N PHE A 13 -2.28 -9.07 -16.82
CA PHE A 13 -3.28 -10.08 -16.41
C PHE A 13 -4.35 -9.48 -15.49
N ALA A 14 -4.08 -8.32 -14.89
CA ALA A 14 -5.02 -7.49 -14.16
C ALA A 14 -4.71 -6.00 -14.34
N ALA A 15 -5.66 -5.14 -14.00
CA ALA A 15 -5.49 -3.68 -14.05
C ALA A 15 -4.36 -3.21 -13.12
N PHE A 16 -4.35 -3.72 -11.88
CA PHE A 16 -3.35 -3.50 -10.84
C PHE A 16 -3.13 -4.78 -10.03
N GLY A 17 -2.12 -4.79 -9.16
CA GLY A 17 -1.85 -5.88 -8.21
C GLY A 17 -1.66 -5.37 -6.79
N LEU A 18 -1.90 -6.25 -5.81
CA LEU A 18 -1.55 -5.99 -4.42
C LEU A 18 -0.44 -6.95 -4.00
N GLY A 19 0.59 -6.41 -3.35
CA GLY A 19 1.64 -7.15 -2.68
C GLY A 19 1.72 -6.75 -1.21
N GLU A 20 2.72 -7.31 -0.53
CA GLU A 20 3.05 -6.97 0.84
C GLU A 20 4.56 -6.82 0.98
N GLU A 21 5.00 -5.90 1.84
CA GLU A 21 6.40 -5.68 2.14
C GLU A 21 6.72 -5.76 3.62
N THR A 22 7.64 -6.66 3.96
CA THR A 22 8.36 -6.68 5.24
C THR A 22 9.73 -6.03 5.11
N TRP A 23 10.51 -6.40 4.08
CA TRP A 23 11.90 -5.92 3.87
C TRP A 23 12.03 -5.14 2.56
N SER A 24 11.75 -5.82 1.45
CA SER A 24 11.73 -5.26 0.10
C SER A 24 10.74 -6.02 -0.80
N SER A 25 9.83 -6.77 -0.18
CA SER A 25 8.95 -7.73 -0.85
C SER A 25 7.88 -7.10 -1.76
N GLY A 26 7.70 -5.78 -1.72
CA GLY A 26 6.89 -5.01 -2.66
C GLY A 26 7.77 -4.27 -3.69
N ARG A 27 8.70 -3.44 -3.23
CA ARG A 27 9.55 -2.62 -4.12
C ARG A 27 10.46 -3.45 -5.03
N ALA A 28 11.02 -4.57 -4.56
CA ALA A 28 11.91 -5.37 -5.38
C ALA A 28 11.17 -6.04 -6.57
N PRO A 29 10.01 -6.72 -6.40
CA PRO A 29 9.21 -7.17 -7.53
C PRO A 29 8.79 -6.04 -8.48
N ALA A 30 8.44 -4.86 -7.97
CA ALA A 30 8.09 -3.72 -8.82
C ALA A 30 9.26 -3.25 -9.69
N SER A 31 10.46 -3.11 -9.09
CA SER A 31 11.68 -2.73 -9.80
C SER A 31 12.01 -3.71 -10.93
N ASN A 32 11.91 -5.02 -10.66
CA ASN A 32 12.23 -6.06 -11.62
C ASN A 32 11.22 -6.18 -12.78
N ASN A 33 10.03 -5.60 -12.63
CA ASN A 33 8.94 -5.65 -13.61
C ASN A 33 8.54 -4.26 -14.15
N ALA A 34 9.35 -3.22 -13.89
CA ALA A 34 9.12 -1.84 -14.34
C ALA A 34 7.73 -1.27 -13.94
N LEU A 35 7.36 -1.41 -12.67
CA LEU A 35 6.08 -0.94 -12.12
C LEU A 35 6.24 0.24 -11.15
N CYS A 36 5.17 1.02 -11.01
CA CYS A 36 4.98 1.93 -9.89
C CYS A 36 4.55 1.14 -8.64
N ALA A 37 5.11 1.49 -7.48
CA ALA A 37 4.79 0.85 -6.21
C ALA A 37 4.84 1.86 -5.06
N TYR A 38 3.98 1.67 -4.07
CA TYR A 38 3.94 2.53 -2.89
C TYR A 38 4.07 1.71 -1.60
N THR A 39 5.11 1.99 -0.82
CA THR A 39 5.28 1.46 0.54
C THR A 39 4.84 2.52 1.55
N PRO A 40 3.65 2.38 2.15
CA PRO A 40 3.07 3.42 2.98
C PRO A 40 3.80 3.63 4.30
N SER A 41 3.61 4.81 4.89
CA SER A 41 3.86 5.00 6.32
C SER A 41 2.92 4.11 7.16
N ARG A 42 3.32 3.80 8.40
CA ARG A 42 2.55 2.93 9.30
C ARG A 42 1.12 3.43 9.49
N GLY A 43 0.15 2.53 9.37
CA GLY A 43 -1.27 2.80 9.59
C GLY A 43 -2.00 3.49 8.45
N VAL A 44 -1.32 3.92 7.37
CA VAL A 44 -1.98 4.52 6.19
C VAL A 44 -2.85 3.50 5.46
N ILE A 45 -2.38 2.25 5.34
CA ILE A 45 -3.18 1.14 4.79
C ILE A 45 -3.25 0.06 5.86
N SER A 46 -4.47 -0.36 6.22
CA SER A 46 -4.68 -1.44 7.18
C SER A 46 -4.06 -2.75 6.68
N VAL A 47 -3.37 -3.45 7.57
CA VAL A 47 -2.84 -4.81 7.33
C VAL A 47 -3.78 -5.90 7.87
N ARG A 48 -4.97 -5.53 8.34
CA ARG A 48 -5.93 -6.50 8.87
C ARG A 48 -6.38 -7.48 7.77
N GLY A 49 -6.11 -8.76 8.00
CA GLY A 49 -6.42 -9.84 7.05
C GLY A 49 -5.23 -10.27 6.18
N ASN A 50 -4.11 -9.55 6.22
CA ASN A 50 -2.85 -10.02 5.66
C ASN A 50 -2.22 -11.09 6.55
N TRP A 51 -1.43 -11.98 5.93
CA TRP A 51 -0.66 -12.98 6.64
C TRP A 51 0.61 -12.34 7.19
N PRO A 52 0.77 -12.19 8.52
CA PRO A 52 1.92 -11.48 9.07
C PRO A 52 3.22 -12.28 8.90
N LEU A 53 4.33 -11.56 8.70
CA LEU A 53 5.68 -12.12 8.74
C LEU A 53 6.51 -11.49 9.87
N VAL A 54 6.68 -10.16 9.85
CA VAL A 54 7.27 -9.40 10.96
C VAL A 54 6.32 -8.22 11.25
N PRO A 55 5.40 -8.34 12.22
CA PRO A 55 4.30 -7.39 12.42
C PRO A 55 4.71 -5.91 12.62
N THR A 56 5.96 -5.66 13.01
CA THR A 56 6.51 -4.31 13.16
C THR A 56 6.94 -3.66 11.83
N MET A 57 7.00 -4.43 10.75
CA MET A 57 7.54 -4.03 9.45
C MET A 57 6.54 -4.20 8.30
N ASP A 58 5.57 -5.09 8.44
CA ASP A 58 4.64 -5.46 7.37
C ASP A 58 3.74 -4.28 6.94
N VAL A 59 3.65 -4.04 5.62
CA VAL A 59 2.75 -3.08 4.98
C VAL A 59 2.19 -3.62 3.67
N VAL A 60 0.96 -3.22 3.31
CA VAL A 60 0.37 -3.48 1.99
C VAL A 60 1.02 -2.59 0.94
N VAL A 61 1.32 -3.15 -0.24
CA VAL A 61 1.99 -2.44 -1.35
C VAL A 61 1.21 -2.62 -2.65
N PRO A 62 0.50 -1.59 -3.16
CA PRO A 62 -0.07 -1.62 -4.50
C PRO A 62 1.01 -1.57 -5.58
N HIS A 63 0.78 -2.33 -6.66
CA HIS A 63 1.58 -2.35 -7.88
C HIS A 63 0.71 -1.90 -9.06
N THR A 64 1.19 -0.94 -9.84
CA THR A 64 0.50 -0.41 -11.03
C THR A 64 1.48 -0.14 -12.16
N ARG A 65 0.97 -0.03 -13.39
CA ARG A 65 1.79 0.30 -14.58
C ARG A 65 1.99 1.81 -14.76
N SER A 66 1.23 2.64 -14.06
CA SER A 66 1.34 4.10 -14.11
C SER A 66 1.06 4.74 -12.75
N MET A 67 1.54 5.98 -12.56
CA MET A 67 1.24 6.78 -11.38
C MET A 67 -0.24 7.16 -11.31
N ALA A 68 -0.90 7.39 -12.46
CA ALA A 68 -2.33 7.68 -12.49
C ALA A 68 -3.14 6.52 -11.90
N ASP A 69 -2.87 5.28 -12.35
CA ASP A 69 -3.52 4.09 -11.79
C ASP A 69 -3.21 3.92 -10.29
N LEU A 70 -1.99 4.26 -9.85
CA LEU A 70 -1.61 4.17 -8.44
C LEU A 70 -2.47 5.11 -7.59
N LEU A 71 -2.65 6.35 -8.04
CA LEU A 71 -3.47 7.34 -7.33
C LEU A 71 -4.93 6.92 -7.28
N GLU A 72 -5.48 6.36 -8.37
CA GLU A 72 -6.85 5.80 -8.38
C GLU A 72 -7.03 4.67 -7.37
N VAL A 73 -6.07 3.74 -7.31
CA VAL A 73 -6.10 2.64 -6.33
C VAL A 73 -6.04 3.17 -4.90
N LEU A 74 -5.14 4.11 -4.62
CA LEU A 74 -4.99 4.72 -3.30
C LEU A 74 -6.26 5.47 -2.86
N ASP A 75 -6.97 6.09 -3.79
CA ASP A 75 -8.20 6.80 -3.48
C ASP A 75 -9.26 5.91 -2.83
N VAL A 76 -9.27 4.64 -3.23
CA VAL A 76 -10.20 3.62 -2.74
C VAL A 76 -9.68 2.91 -1.48
N ILE A 77 -8.42 2.47 -1.47
CA ILE A 77 -7.95 1.52 -0.43
C ILE A 77 -7.48 2.20 0.86
N VAL A 78 -7.16 3.50 0.83
CA VAL A 78 -6.67 4.23 2.02
C VAL A 78 -7.85 4.68 2.85
N ALA A 79 -8.35 3.87 3.78
CA ALA A 79 -9.49 4.22 4.61
C ALA A 79 -9.24 3.88 6.07
N ASP A 80 -9.99 4.55 6.95
CA ASP A 80 -9.98 4.21 8.37
C ASP A 80 -10.60 2.83 8.58
N ASP A 81 -9.86 1.95 9.26
CA ASP A 81 -10.33 0.64 9.64
C ASP A 81 -10.56 0.59 11.15
N ALA A 82 -11.80 0.62 11.61
CA ALA A 82 -12.12 0.70 13.04
C ALA A 82 -11.60 -0.51 13.84
N GLU A 83 -11.35 -1.64 13.20
CA GLU A 83 -10.78 -2.83 13.83
C GLU A 83 -9.25 -2.84 13.68
N THR A 84 -8.54 -2.89 14.80
CA THR A 84 -7.07 -2.81 14.83
C THR A 84 -6.40 -4.19 14.98
N ARG A 85 -7.19 -5.26 15.18
CA ARG A 85 -6.66 -6.62 15.31
C ARG A 85 -5.72 -6.99 14.17
N GLY A 86 -4.50 -7.37 14.53
CA GLY A 86 -3.47 -7.82 13.58
C GLY A 86 -2.52 -6.70 13.12
N ASP A 87 -2.84 -5.44 13.41
CA ASP A 87 -1.94 -4.31 13.16
C ASP A 87 -1.19 -3.95 14.45
N PHE A 88 0.07 -4.38 14.56
CA PHE A 88 0.91 -4.14 15.74
C PHE A 88 0.97 -2.66 16.12
N TRP A 89 1.09 -1.76 15.14
CA TRP A 89 1.30 -0.33 15.39
C TRP A 89 0.04 0.35 15.92
N ARG A 90 -1.15 -0.13 15.55
CA ARG A 90 -2.42 0.42 16.00
C ARG A 90 -2.94 -0.20 17.31
N VAL A 91 -2.47 -1.40 17.69
CA VAL A 91 -2.85 -2.04 18.97
C VAL A 91 -1.96 -1.65 20.15
N GLN A 92 -0.72 -1.24 19.90
CA GLN A 92 0.23 -0.91 20.95
C GLN A 92 -0.08 0.46 21.61
N PRO A 93 0.17 0.66 22.92
CA PRO A 93 -0.24 1.87 23.63
C PRO A 93 0.81 3.00 23.70
N TRP A 94 2.00 2.82 23.15
CA TRP A 94 3.15 3.73 23.36
C TRP A 94 3.29 4.80 22.28
N VAL A 95 2.92 4.51 21.03
CA VAL A 95 3.02 5.43 19.89
C VAL A 95 1.63 5.69 19.31
N ALA A 96 1.16 6.93 19.35
CA ALA A 96 -0.09 7.28 18.69
C ALA A 96 0.10 7.24 17.16
N ILE A 97 -0.76 6.49 16.46
CA ILE A 97 -0.83 6.47 15.01
C ILE A 97 -2.12 7.20 14.61
N PRO A 98 -2.04 8.34 13.89
CA PRO A 98 -3.24 9.03 13.44
C PRO A 98 -4.01 8.16 12.44
N PRO A 99 -5.34 8.30 12.38
CA PRO A 99 -6.15 7.62 11.36
C PRO A 99 -5.73 8.05 9.95
N ALA A 100 -5.95 7.17 8.97
CA ALA A 100 -5.57 7.44 7.59
C ALA A 100 -6.30 8.67 7.04
N SER A 101 -7.55 8.91 7.46
CA SER A 101 -8.36 10.08 7.11
C SER A 101 -7.77 11.43 7.52
N GLU A 102 -6.94 11.48 8.57
CA GLU A 102 -6.25 12.70 8.99
C GLU A 102 -4.99 12.99 8.14
N LEU A 103 -4.45 11.98 7.46
CA LEU A 103 -3.20 12.07 6.71
C LEU A 103 -3.40 12.13 5.19
N ARG A 104 -4.42 11.45 4.66
CA ARG A 104 -4.63 11.34 3.22
C ARG A 104 -5.18 12.67 2.64
N PRO A 105 -4.85 13.01 1.38
CA PRO A 105 -5.53 14.09 0.68
C PRO A 105 -7.02 13.77 0.51
N ALA A 106 -7.82 14.81 0.22
CA ALA A 106 -9.23 14.63 -0.12
C ALA A 106 -9.44 13.72 -1.33
N SER A 107 -8.51 13.75 -2.29
CA SER A 107 -8.45 12.83 -3.43
C SER A 107 -7.00 12.62 -3.86
N TYR A 108 -6.60 11.37 -4.05
CA TYR A 108 -5.26 11.04 -4.57
C TYR A 108 -5.09 11.43 -6.05
N PRO A 109 -6.04 11.15 -6.96
CA PRO A 109 -5.97 11.62 -8.35
C PRO A 109 -5.78 13.14 -8.50
N ALA A 110 -6.33 13.94 -7.59
CA ALA A 110 -6.15 15.39 -7.59
C ALA A 110 -4.68 15.85 -7.39
N LEU A 111 -3.82 15.00 -6.82
CA LEU A 111 -2.39 15.31 -6.70
C LEU A 111 -1.68 15.35 -8.07
N ALA A 112 -2.23 14.68 -9.09
CA ALA A 112 -1.64 14.68 -10.43
C ALA A 112 -1.81 16.03 -11.14
N SER A 113 -2.91 16.77 -10.89
CA SER A 113 -3.11 18.10 -11.46
C SER A 113 -2.19 19.15 -10.86
N ASP A 114 -1.85 19.02 -9.57
CA ASP A 114 -1.00 19.98 -8.85
C ASP A 114 0.49 19.83 -9.17
N ALA A 115 0.88 18.75 -9.84
CA ALA A 115 2.28 18.47 -10.23
C ALA A 115 2.68 19.08 -11.59
N SER A 116 1.81 19.89 -12.20
CA SER A 116 1.99 20.49 -13.54
C SER A 116 2.62 21.88 -13.50
#